data_AF-A0A4V1UVM8-F1
#
_entry.id   AF-A0A4V1UVM8-F1
#
_cell.length_a   1.000
_cell.length_b   1.000
_cell.length_c   1.000
_cell.angle_alpha   90.00
_cell.angle_beta   90.00
_cell.angle_gamma   90.00
#
_symmetry.space_group_name_H-M   'P 1'
#
loop_
_entity.id
_entity.type
_entity.pdbx_description
1 polymer ?
#
loop_
_entity_poly.entity_id
_entity_poly.type
_entity_poly.pdbx_seq_one_letter_code
_entity_poly.pdbx_strand_id
1 'polypeptide(L)' 'MTDDVTFKAGDLVRLKSGGPLMTVESVGEHAMSGGQMVWCVWSDKVGNKQVVQRDTFAPVVLEPSQRPQPSFGVVGLTRR' A
#
# COMPACT_ATOMS: atom_id res chain seq x y z
N MET A 1 -5.42 -19.61 -7.91
CA MET A 1 -5.54 -18.33 -8.63
C MET A 1 -4.75 -17.33 -7.82
N THR A 2 -3.51 -17.07 -8.21
CA THR A 2 -2.69 -16.02 -7.62
C THR A 2 -3.07 -14.76 -8.39
N ASP A 3 -3.87 -13.88 -7.78
CA ASP A 3 -4.08 -12.56 -8.35
C ASP A 3 -2.71 -11.87 -8.44
N ASP A 4 -2.27 -11.53 -9.65
CA ASP A 4 -1.08 -10.70 -9.90
C ASP A 4 -1.37 -9.27 -9.43
N VAL A 5 -1.42 -9.08 -8.11
CA VAL A 5 -1.66 -7.78 -7.49
C VAL A 5 -0.46 -6.90 -7.79
N THR A 6 -0.67 -5.96 -8.72
CA THR A 6 0.31 -4.93 -9.05
C THR A 6 0.15 -3.76 -8.11
N PHE A 7 1.19 -3.46 -7.33
CA PHE A 7 1.22 -2.31 -6.43
C PHE A 7 1.78 -1.08 -7.15
N LYS A 8 1.30 0.11 -6.77
CA LYS A 8 1.86 1.40 -7.18
C LYS A 8 2.03 2.35 -6.00
N ALA A 9 2.88 3.35 -6.17
CA ALA A 9 3.04 4.42 -5.18
C ALA A 9 1.70 5.07 -4.83
N GLY A 10 1.46 5.29 -3.53
CA GLY A 10 0.22 5.81 -2.97
C GLY A 10 -0.82 4.74 -2.59
N ASP A 11 -0.64 3.47 -2.99
CA ASP A 11 -1.56 2.41 -2.56
C ASP A 11 -1.45 2.18 -1.05
N LEU A 12 -2.60 1.95 -0.40
CA LEU A 12 -2.63 1.51 0.99
C LEU A 12 -2.57 -0.02 1.04
N VAL A 13 -1.57 -0.55 1.72
CA VAL A 13 -1.28 -1.99 1.81
C VAL A 13 -1.12 -2.43 3.26
N ARG A 14 -1.24 -3.73 3.49
CA ARG A 14 -0.96 -4.37 4.78
C ARG A 14 -0.22 -5.68 4.54
N LEU A 15 0.48 -6.19 5.56
CA LEU A 15 0.95 -7.57 5.53
C LEU A 15 -0.22 -8.54 5.66
N LYS A 16 -0.20 -9.61 4.88
CA LYS A 16 -1.17 -10.73 4.97
C LYS A 16 -1.18 -11.40 6.35
N SER A 17 -0.05 -11.39 7.04
CA SER A 17 0.06 -11.86 8.43
C SER A 17 -0.67 -10.98 9.44
N GLY A 18 -1.14 -9.80 9.02
CA GLY A 18 -1.52 -8.72 9.91
C GLY A 18 -0.37 -7.76 10.18
N GLY A 19 -0.70 -6.53 10.56
CA GLY A 19 0.26 -5.46 10.79
C GLY A 19 -0.39 -4.07 10.70
N PRO A 20 0.40 -3.00 10.85
CA PRO A 20 -0.07 -1.63 10.65
C PRO A 20 -0.47 -1.39 9.18
N LEU A 21 -1.35 -0.41 8.98
CA LEU A 21 -1.68 0.08 7.64
C LEU A 21 -0.49 0.86 7.08
N MET A 22 -0.03 0.48 5.90
CA MET A 22 1.13 1.06 5.24
C MET A 22 0.76 1.74 3.93
N THR A 23 1.56 2.70 3.50
CA THR A 23 1.46 3.34 2.18
C THR A 23 2.65 2.94 1.34
N VAL A 24 2.41 2.56 0.08
CA VAL A 24 3.49 2.29 -0.87
C VAL A 24 4.16 3.61 -1.24
N GLU A 25 5.45 3.73 -0.93
CA GLU A 25 6.30 4.86 -1.31
C GLU A 25 6.84 4.67 -2.73
N SER A 26 7.30 3.46 -3.05
CA SER A 26 7.82 3.12 -4.38
C SER A 26 7.78 1.62 -4.66
N VAL A 27 7.87 1.23 -5.93
CA VAL A 27 7.96 -0.16 -6.41
C VAL A 27 9.05 -0.26 -7.44
N GLY A 28 9.84 -1.33 -7.41
CA GLY A 28 10.98 -1.50 -8.30
C GLY A 28 11.70 -2.83 -8.09
N GLU A 29 12.69 -3.09 -8.93
CA GLU A 29 13.50 -4.30 -8.85
C GLU A 29 14.68 -4.10 -7.89
N HIS A 30 14.87 -5.01 -6.95
CA HIS A 30 16.00 -4.95 -6.04
C HIS A 30 17.22 -5.61 -6.69
N ALA A 31 18.22 -4.80 -7.05
CA ALA A 31 19.40 -5.21 -7.84
C ALA A 31 20.15 -6.44 -7.28
N MET A 32 20.14 -6.63 -5.94
CA MET A 32 20.82 -7.76 -5.29
C MET A 32 19.97 -9.04 -5.24
N SER A 33 18.65 -8.92 -5.36
CA SER A 33 17.71 -10.04 -5.16
C SER A 33 17.03 -10.48 -6.45
N GLY A 34 17.14 -9.69 -7.54
CA GLY A 34 16.52 -9.97 -8.84
C GLY A 34 15.00 -10.05 -8.79
N GLY A 35 14.39 -9.50 -7.74
CA GLY A 35 12.95 -9.59 -7.48
C GLY A 35 12.33 -8.21 -7.30
N GLN A 36 11.05 -8.09 -7.69
CA GLN A 36 10.26 -6.89 -7.41
C GLN A 36 10.10 -6.72 -5.90
N MET A 37 10.34 -5.50 -5.42
CA MET A 37 10.18 -5.08 -4.04
C MET A 37 9.27 -3.86 -3.98
N VAL A 38 8.58 -3.74 -2.85
CA VAL A 38 7.68 -2.64 -2.54
C VAL A 38 8.21 -1.94 -1.29
N TRP A 39 8.58 -0.68 -1.44
CA TRP A 39 8.97 0.17 -0.33
C TRP A 39 7.72 0.77 0.31
N CYS A 40 7.55 0.52 1.59
CA CYS A 40 6.38 0.91 2.35
C CYS A 40 6.78 1.87 3.47
N VAL A 41 5.92 2.85 3.71
CA VAL A 41 6.05 3.82 4.81
C VAL A 41 4.76 3.83 5.63
N TRP A 42 4.90 3.90 6.95
CA TRP A 42 3.77 4.06 7.87
C TRP A 42 4.18 4.89 9.08
N SER A 43 3.19 5.37 9.82
CA SER A 43 3.45 5.99 11.12
C SER A 43 3.04 5.03 12.23
N ASP A 44 3.96 4.78 13.15
CA ASP A 44 3.72 3.96 14.33
C ASP A 44 3.76 4.82 15.60
N LYS A 45 3.05 4.38 16.64
CA LYS A 45 3.04 5.07 17.94
C LYS A 45 3.97 4.34 18.90
N VAL A 46 5.16 4.90 19.12
CA VAL A 46 6.13 4.39 20.09
C VAL A 46 6.03 5.22 21.37
N GLY A 47 5.31 4.69 22.36
CA GLY A 47 4.97 5.41 23.58
C GLY A 47 4.05 6.60 23.30
N ASN A 48 4.52 7.82 23.56
CA ASN A 48 3.78 9.07 23.32
C ASN A 48 4.18 9.79 22.03
N LYS A 49 5.06 9.19 21.20
CA LYS A 49 5.55 9.82 19.96
C LYS A 49 5.05 9.05 18.74
N GLN A 50 4.70 9.81 17.70
CA GLN A 50 4.47 9.26 16.37
C GLN A 50 5.80 9.20 15.64
N VAL A 51 6.17 8.03 15.16
CA VAL A 51 7.44 7.76 14.48
C VAL A 51 7.13 7.23 13.09
N VAL A 52 7.78 7.81 12.07
CA VAL A 52 7.67 7.31 10.70
C VAL A 52 8.60 6.10 10.56
N GLN A 53 8.03 4.98 10.14
CA GLN A 53 8.71 3.73 9.86
C GLN A 53 8.75 3.49 8.35
N ARG A 54 9.84 2.90 7.88
CA ARG A 54 10.03 2.50 6.48
C ARG A 54 10.56 1.09 6.44
N ASP A 55 10.01 0.27 5.56
CA ASP A 55 10.46 -1.09 5.36
C ASP A 55 10.18 -1.57 3.93
N THR A 56 10.86 -2.65 3.54
CA THR A 56 10.83 -3.19 2.18
C THR A 56 10.26 -4.61 2.21
N PHE A 57 9.21 -4.85 1.41
CA PHE A 57 8.52 -6.13 1.38
C PHE A 57 8.45 -6.70 -0.04
N ALA A 58 8.44 -8.02 -0.13
CA ALA A 58 8.09 -8.72 -1.36
C ALA A 58 6.57 -8.54 -1.62
N PRO A 59 6.13 -8.34 -2.87
CA PRO A 59 4.72 -8.19 -3.22
C PRO A 59 3.84 -9.33 -2.69
N VAL A 60 4.37 -10.55 -2.66
CA VAL A 60 3.64 -11.77 -2.26
C VAL A 60 3.14 -11.72 -0.81
N VAL A 61 3.81 -10.98 0.08
CA VAL A 61 3.43 -10.88 1.50
C VAL A 61 2.45 -9.73 1.79
N LEU A 62 2.21 -8.87 0.80
CA LEU A 62 1.33 -7.71 0.93
C LEU A 62 -0.08 -8.03 0.41
N GLU A 63 -1.08 -7.39 1.03
CA GLU A 63 -2.46 -7.34 0.58
C GLU A 63 -2.91 -5.87 0.43
N PRO A 64 -3.69 -5.54 -0.61
CA PRO A 64 -4.28 -4.22 -0.75
C PRO A 64 -5.34 -4.02 0.35
N SER A 65 -5.23 -2.92 1.10
CA SER A 65 -6.11 -2.64 2.24
C SER A 65 -7.37 -1.87 1.86
N GLN A 66 -7.35 -1.14 0.74
CA GLN A 66 -8.56 -0.56 0.16
C GLN A 66 -9.25 -1.61 -0.69
N ARG A 67 -10.46 -2.00 -0.25
CA ARG A 67 -11.50 -2.47 -1.18
C ARG A 67 -11.57 -1.44 -2.32
N PRO A 68 -11.57 -1.86 -3.60
CA PRO A 68 -11.58 -0.95 -4.75
C PRO A 68 -12.61 0.14 -4.48
N GLN A 69 -12.16 1.39 -4.38
CA GLN A 69 -13.11 2.47 -4.23
C GLN A 69 -13.94 2.48 -5.52
N PRO A 70 -15.26 2.26 -5.46
CA PRO A 70 -16.08 2.60 -6.61
C PRO A 70 -15.82 4.09 -6.83
N SER A 71 -15.39 4.42 -8.05
CA SER A 71 -15.25 5.78 -8.52
C SER A 71 -16.42 6.60 -7.99
N PHE A 72 -16.14 7.59 -7.14
CA PHE A 72 -17.18 8.50 -6.68
C PHE A 72 -17.80 9.12 -7.93
N GLY A 73 -19.01 8.67 -8.26
CA GLY A 73 -19.75 9.13 -9.42
C GLY A 73 -19.88 10.64 -9.32
N VAL A 74 -19.46 11.33 -10.37
CA VAL A 74 -19.73 12.75 -10.56
C VAL A 74 -21.25 12.91 -10.47
N VAL A 75 -21.75 13.37 -9.32
CA VAL A 75 -23.15 13.77 -9.19
C VAL A 75 -23.28 15.07 -9.97
N GLY A 76 -23.67 14.95 -11.23
CA GLY A 76 -24.05 16.08 -12.07
C GLY A 76 -25.31 16.72 -11.52
N LEU A 77 -25.16 17.73 -10.67
CA LEU A 77 -26.26 18.59 -10.23
C LEU A 77 -26.68 19.47 -11.42
N THR A 78 -27.54 18.94 -12.29
CA THR A 78 -28.22 19.78 -13.28
C THR A 78 -29.43 20.41 -12.61
N ARG A 79 -29.32 21.70 -12.28
CA ARG A 79 -30.46 22.54 -11.90
C ARG A 79 -31.27 22.89 -13.16
N ARG A 80 -32.56 22.58 -13.16
CA ARG A 80 -33.59 23.35 -13.89
C ARG A 80 -34.87 23.36 -13.08
#